data_AF-A0A525JBF0-F1
#
_entry.id   AF-A0A525JBF0-F1
#
_cell.length_a   1.000
_cell.length_b   1.000
_cell.length_c   1.000
_cell.angle_alpha   90.00
_cell.angle_beta   90.00
_cell.angle_gamma   90.00
#
_symmetry.space_group_name_H-M   'P 1'
#
loop_
_entity.id
_entity.type
_entity.pdbx_description
1 polymer ?
#
loop_
_entity_poly.entity_id
_entity_poly.type
_entity_poly.pdbx_seq_one_letter_code
_entity_poly.pdbx_strand_id
1 'polypeptide(L)'
;MRSIAVACLSAVALSAVVLSAVVLAGPALGSPPPPIPAAAAPPPSDAVLAAKLATAEELADQARRSAALNVEIARKNAAVDARNAARRAAYEQAVADYKAGLARQDAANAKVKADYDKAMDAWRADVAACKAGEVKRCAATAPAAPAFKAATP
;
A
#
# COMPACT_ATOMS: atom_id res chain seq x y z
N MET A 1 -6.26 -32.40 -1.84
CA MET A 1 -4.85 -32.80 -2.09
C MET A 1 -4.23 -31.66 -2.88
N ARG A 2 -3.21 -30.90 -2.46
CA ARG A 2 -2.14 -31.04 -1.46
C ARG A 2 -1.74 -29.65 -0.96
N SER A 3 -1.47 -29.54 0.34
CA SER A 3 -0.69 -28.49 0.98
C SER A 3 0.80 -28.63 0.66
N ILE A 4 1.51 -27.53 0.36
CA ILE A 4 2.97 -27.34 0.52
C ILE A 4 3.16 -25.80 0.69
N ALA A 5 3.30 -25.24 1.90
CA ALA A 5 4.51 -25.14 2.74
C ALA A 5 5.65 -24.28 2.14
N VAL A 6 5.76 -23.05 2.66
CA VAL A 6 6.96 -22.33 3.15
C VAL A 6 8.32 -22.67 2.51
N ALA A 7 9.01 -21.65 1.98
CA ALA A 7 10.30 -21.18 2.52
C ALA A 7 10.97 -20.11 1.63
N CYS A 8 11.46 -19.06 2.31
CA CYS A 8 12.71 -18.33 2.07
C CYS A 8 13.24 -18.14 0.63
N LEU A 9 13.45 -16.89 0.23
CA LEU A 9 14.69 -16.52 -0.47
C LEU A 9 15.05 -15.05 -0.19
N SER A 10 15.78 -14.85 0.90
CA SER A 10 16.64 -13.67 1.09
C SER A 10 18.02 -14.03 0.54
N ALA A 11 18.54 -13.27 -0.43
CA ALA A 11 19.92 -13.44 -0.90
C ALA A 11 20.52 -12.08 -1.28
N VAL A 12 21.02 -11.34 -0.28
CA VAL A 12 22.04 -10.31 -0.51
C VAL A 12 23.38 -10.94 -0.15
N ALA A 13 24.26 -10.98 -1.14
CA ALA A 13 25.53 -11.66 -1.13
C ALA A 13 26.47 -11.14 -0.02
N LEU A 14 26.89 -12.05 0.87
CA LEU A 14 28.10 -11.89 1.67
C LEU A 14 29.30 -12.25 0.77
N SER A 15 30.15 -11.28 0.47
CA SER A 15 31.45 -11.54 -0.15
C SER A 15 32.37 -12.18 0.88
N ALA A 16 32.67 -13.47 0.66
CA ALA A 16 33.69 -14.22 1.37
C ALA A 16 35.09 -13.71 0.99
N VAL A 17 35.88 -13.29 1.97
CA VAL A 17 37.32 -13.10 1.79
C VAL A 17 38.00 -14.43 2.09
N VAL A 18 38.59 -14.99 1.04
CA VAL A 18 39.29 -16.27 1.00
C VAL A 18 40.64 -16.18 1.74
N LEU A 19 40.86 -17.13 2.64
CA LEU A 19 42.17 -17.50 3.20
C LEU A 19 43.12 -17.92 2.08
N SER A 20 44.25 -17.24 1.93
CA SER A 20 45.43 -17.76 1.22
C SER A 20 46.62 -17.78 2.15
N ALA A 21 47.05 -19.00 2.46
CA ALA A 21 48.27 -19.31 3.19
C ALA A 21 49.50 -19.03 2.30
N VAL A 22 50.49 -18.32 2.84
CA VAL A 22 51.86 -18.34 2.32
C VAL A 22 52.76 -18.84 3.44
N VAL A 23 53.19 -20.09 3.31
CA VAL A 23 54.33 -20.67 4.03
C VAL A 23 55.56 -20.43 3.16
N LEU A 24 56.54 -19.70 3.68
CA LEU A 24 57.91 -19.71 3.18
C LEU A 24 58.83 -20.02 4.35
N ALA A 25 59.55 -21.14 4.20
CA ALA A 25 60.43 -21.72 5.19
C ALA A 25 61.88 -21.21 5.02
N GLY A 26 62.43 -20.65 6.11
CA GLY A 26 63.85 -20.68 6.52
C GLY A 26 64.88 -19.83 5.73
N PRO A 27 66.09 -19.57 6.31
CA PRO A 27 66.71 -20.34 7.40
C PRO A 27 67.38 -19.51 8.53
N ALA A 28 67.98 -20.27 9.46
CA ALA A 28 69.10 -19.92 10.35
C ALA A 28 68.79 -19.29 11.72
N LEU A 29 68.67 -20.19 12.71
CA LEU A 29 69.41 -20.18 13.98
C LEU A 29 69.68 -18.80 14.62
N GLY A 30 68.65 -18.22 15.22
CA GLY A 30 68.80 -17.24 16.31
C GLY A 30 68.22 -17.87 17.58
N SER A 31 68.97 -17.85 18.68
CA SER A 31 68.61 -18.36 20.00
C SER A 31 67.15 -18.06 20.40
N PRO A 32 66.45 -18.94 21.14
CA PRO A 32 65.13 -18.61 21.66
C PRO A 32 65.24 -17.32 22.49
N PRO A 33 64.41 -16.29 22.23
CA PRO A 33 64.37 -15.14 23.11
C PRO A 33 64.05 -15.66 24.52
N PRO A 34 64.68 -15.11 25.56
CA PRO A 34 64.37 -15.51 26.93
C PRO A 34 62.85 -15.37 27.14
N PRO A 35 62.22 -16.24 27.95
CA PRO A 35 60.81 -16.10 28.29
C PRO A 35 60.62 -14.67 28.79
N ILE A 36 59.93 -13.85 27.99
CA ILE A 36 59.49 -12.53 28.47
C ILE A 36 58.63 -12.88 29.68
N PRO A 37 59.00 -12.47 30.90
CA PRO A 37 58.13 -12.69 32.04
C PRO A 37 56.79 -12.10 31.64
N ALA A 38 55.71 -12.87 31.79
CA ALA A 38 54.36 -12.37 31.59
C ALA A 38 54.21 -11.18 32.53
N ALA A 39 54.49 -9.98 32.01
CA ALA A 39 54.36 -8.75 32.74
C ALA A 39 52.89 -8.70 33.09
N ALA A 40 52.59 -8.84 34.39
CA ALA A 40 51.26 -8.64 34.90
C ALA A 40 50.75 -7.35 34.27
N ALA A 41 49.64 -7.44 33.53
CA ALA A 41 49.05 -6.27 32.87
C ALA A 41 49.00 -5.16 33.92
N PRO A 42 49.57 -3.97 33.65
CA PRO A 42 49.58 -2.90 34.62
C PRO A 42 48.14 -2.66 35.09
N PRO A 43 47.90 -2.41 36.39
CA PRO A 43 46.56 -2.07 36.85
C PRO A 43 46.04 -0.93 35.97
N PRO A 44 44.77 -0.97 35.54
CA PRO A 44 44.24 0.07 34.67
C PRO A 44 44.54 1.42 35.32
N SER A 45 45.31 2.24 34.61
CA SER A 45 45.55 3.61 35.06
C SER A 45 44.21 4.32 35.11
N ASP A 46 44.07 5.31 35.99
CA ASP A 46 42.83 6.07 36.15
C ASP A 46 42.32 6.65 34.80
N ALA A 47 43.25 6.94 33.88
CA ALA A 47 42.94 7.36 32.51
C ALA A 47 42.17 6.31 31.68
N VAL A 48 42.52 5.02 31.81
CA VAL A 48 41.83 3.93 31.09
C VAL A 48 40.43 3.72 31.65
N LEU A 49 40.25 3.84 32.96
CA LEU A 49 38.93 3.76 33.59
C LEU A 49 38.04 4.94 33.18
N ALA A 50 38.58 6.17 33.20
CA ALA A 50 37.87 7.37 32.76
C ALA A 50 37.40 7.27 31.31
N ALA A 51 38.25 6.79 30.39
CA ALA A 51 37.88 6.59 28.99
C ALA A 51 36.73 5.58 28.83
N LYS A 52 36.76 4.45 29.57
CA LYS A 52 35.67 3.45 29.53
C LYS A 52 34.35 3.99 30.05
N LEU A 53 34.38 4.80 31.11
CA LEU A 53 33.19 5.45 31.66
C LEU A 53 32.61 6.46 30.67
N ALA A 54 33.45 7.26 29.99
CA ALA A 54 32.99 8.18 28.94
C ALA A 54 32.30 7.43 27.79
N THR A 55 32.87 6.31 27.30
CA THR A 55 32.23 5.49 26.27
C THR A 55 30.91 4.88 26.74
N ALA A 56 30.82 4.47 28.01
CA ALA A 56 29.58 3.96 28.59
C ALA A 56 28.49 5.04 28.66
N GLU A 57 28.87 6.28 28.98
CA GLU A 57 27.98 7.42 28.99
C GLU A 57 27.47 7.76 27.58
N GLU A 58 28.36 7.81 26.58
CA GLU A 58 27.99 8.02 25.17
C GLU A 58 26.99 6.98 24.66
N LEU A 59 27.19 5.70 25.00
CA LEU A 59 26.29 4.62 24.62
C LEU A 59 24.92 4.75 25.30
N ALA A 60 24.89 5.10 26.59
CA ALA A 60 23.64 5.37 27.30
C ALA A 60 22.88 6.55 26.66
N ASP A 61 23.61 7.57 26.22
CA ASP A 61 23.08 8.71 25.51
C ASP A 61 22.47 8.35 24.16
N GLN A 62 23.16 7.51 23.39
CA GLN A 62 22.64 6.98 22.14
C GLN A 62 21.38 6.13 22.36
N ALA A 63 21.38 5.28 23.40
CA ALA A 63 20.22 4.48 23.76
C ALA A 63 19.01 5.37 24.08
N ARG A 64 19.18 6.44 24.87
CA ARG A 64 18.13 7.43 25.16
C ARG A 64 17.60 8.09 23.89
N ARG A 65 18.48 8.55 23.00
CA ARG A 65 18.09 9.17 21.72
C ARG A 65 17.31 8.18 20.84
N SER A 66 17.78 6.93 20.74
CA SER A 66 17.11 5.90 19.95
C SER A 66 15.73 5.53 20.50
N ALA A 67 15.59 5.43 21.82
CA ALA A 67 14.32 5.18 22.48
C ALA A 67 13.32 6.33 22.22
N ALA A 68 13.77 7.58 22.33
CA ALA A 68 12.94 8.74 22.03
C ALA A 68 12.50 8.78 20.56
N LEU A 69 13.39 8.47 19.62
CA LEU A 69 13.07 8.37 18.20
C LEU A 69 12.06 7.26 17.91
N ASN A 70 12.21 6.08 18.54
CA ASN A 70 11.28 4.97 18.37
C ASN A 70 9.86 5.32 18.85
N VAL A 71 9.73 6.07 19.94
CA VAL A 71 8.43 6.57 20.42
C VAL A 71 7.79 7.51 19.39
N GLU A 72 8.55 8.45 18.82
CA GLU A 72 7.99 9.36 17.81
C GLU A 72 7.66 8.64 16.49
N ILE A 73 8.47 7.66 16.08
CA ILE A 73 8.17 6.81 14.91
C ILE A 73 6.86 6.05 15.14
N ALA A 74 6.69 5.41 16.31
CA ALA A 74 5.46 4.70 16.64
C ALA A 74 4.24 5.64 16.61
N ARG A 75 4.35 6.85 17.16
CA ARG A 75 3.30 7.86 17.13
C ARG A 75 2.94 8.28 15.70
N LYS A 76 3.94 8.53 14.85
CA LYS A 76 3.73 8.91 13.45
C LYS A 76 3.09 7.77 12.64
N ASN A 77 3.55 6.54 12.84
CA ASN A 77 2.99 5.37 12.17
C ASN A 77 1.52 5.19 12.54
N ALA A 78 1.16 5.25 13.82
CA ALA A 78 -0.23 5.20 14.27
C ALA A 78 -1.10 6.30 13.62
N ALA A 79 -0.58 7.53 13.51
CA ALA A 79 -1.28 8.63 12.87
C ALA A 79 -1.43 8.46 11.35
N VAL A 80 -0.49 7.80 10.68
CA VAL A 80 -0.57 7.45 9.26
C VAL A 80 -1.58 6.32 9.05
N ASP A 81 -1.54 5.28 9.88
CA ASP A 81 -2.46 4.14 9.81
C ASP A 81 -3.91 4.58 10.01
N ALA A 82 -4.17 5.44 11.00
CA ALA A 82 -5.49 6.02 11.22
C ALA A 82 -5.98 6.83 10.00
N ARG A 83 -5.12 7.66 9.40
CA ARG A 83 -5.45 8.43 8.19
C ARG A 83 -5.71 7.53 6.99
N ASN A 84 -4.92 6.48 6.83
CA ASN A 84 -5.09 5.52 5.75
C ASN A 84 -6.38 4.72 5.90
N ALA A 85 -6.72 4.29 7.12
CA ALA A 85 -7.98 3.61 7.40
C ALA A 85 -9.19 4.51 7.10
N ALA A 86 -9.15 5.77 7.54
CA ALA A 86 -10.21 6.74 7.26
C ALA A 86 -10.37 7.00 5.75
N ARG A 87 -9.25 7.15 5.01
CA ARG A 87 -9.27 7.33 3.55
C ARG A 87 -9.84 6.12 2.82
N ARG A 88 -9.49 4.90 3.23
CA ARG A 88 -10.06 3.67 2.66
C ARG A 88 -11.57 3.60 2.88
N ALA A 89 -12.02 3.84 4.11
CA ALA A 89 -13.46 3.84 4.42
C ALA A 89 -14.23 4.90 3.60
N ALA A 90 -13.70 6.12 3.51
CA ALA A 90 -14.31 7.18 2.70
C ALA A 90 -14.36 6.81 1.21
N TYR A 91 -13.30 6.19 0.68
CA TYR A 91 -13.26 5.73 -0.71
C TYR A 91 -14.28 4.62 -0.97
N GLU A 92 -14.34 3.61 -0.10
CA GLU A 92 -15.30 2.51 -0.21
C GLU A 92 -16.74 3.02 -0.18
N GLN A 93 -17.03 3.99 0.69
CA GLN A 93 -18.33 4.65 0.72
C GLN A 93 -18.63 5.41 -0.57
N ALA A 94 -17.68 6.21 -1.06
CA ALA A 94 -17.86 6.94 -2.32
C ALA A 94 -18.12 5.98 -3.50
N VAL A 95 -17.46 4.83 -3.55
CA VAL A 95 -17.70 3.79 -4.56
C VAL A 95 -19.11 3.19 -4.41
N ALA A 96 -19.58 2.95 -3.19
CA ALA A 96 -20.92 2.43 -2.95
C ALA A 96 -22.00 3.45 -3.38
N ASP A 97 -21.82 4.71 -3.01
CA ASP A 97 -22.73 5.80 -3.37
C ASP A 97 -22.78 6.01 -4.88
N TYR A 98 -21.63 5.98 -5.56
CA TYR A 98 -21.54 6.07 -7.01
C TYR A 98 -22.30 4.93 -7.71
N LYS A 99 -22.08 3.67 -7.27
CA LYS A 99 -22.79 2.51 -7.82
C LYS A 99 -24.30 2.60 -7.61
N ALA A 100 -24.73 3.06 -6.43
CA ALA A 100 -26.15 3.28 -6.15
C ALA A 100 -26.74 4.39 -7.03
N GLY A 101 -25.98 5.45 -7.28
CA GLY A 101 -26.33 6.53 -8.22
C GLY A 101 -26.57 6.00 -9.63
N LEU A 102 -25.63 5.21 -10.16
CA LEU A 102 -25.75 4.57 -11.48
C LEU A 102 -27.02 3.72 -11.58
N ALA A 103 -27.25 2.83 -10.60
CA ALA A 103 -28.41 1.95 -10.62
C ALA A 103 -29.75 2.72 -10.62
N ARG A 104 -29.85 3.81 -9.84
CA ARG A 104 -31.04 4.67 -9.83
C ARG A 104 -31.26 5.35 -11.17
N GLN A 105 -30.18 5.81 -11.79
CA GLN A 105 -30.24 6.49 -13.07
C GLN A 105 -30.62 5.56 -14.22
N ASP A 106 -30.06 4.36 -14.25
CA ASP A 106 -30.41 3.34 -15.23
C ASP A 106 -31.87 2.94 -15.09
N ALA A 107 -32.37 2.77 -13.86
CA ALA A 107 -33.78 2.49 -13.61
C ALA A 107 -34.70 3.64 -14.09
N ALA A 108 -34.31 4.89 -13.83
CA ALA A 108 -35.06 6.06 -14.30
C ALA A 108 -35.07 6.13 -15.84
N ASN A 109 -33.93 5.92 -16.49
CA ASN A 109 -33.81 5.93 -17.94
C ASN A 109 -34.60 4.78 -18.59
N ALA A 110 -34.59 3.59 -17.99
CA ALA A 110 -35.36 2.44 -18.46
C ALA A 110 -36.87 2.73 -18.39
N LYS A 111 -37.34 3.33 -17.29
CA LYS A 111 -38.75 3.74 -17.18
C LYS A 111 -39.14 4.77 -18.23
N VAL A 112 -38.32 5.80 -18.42
CA VAL A 112 -38.56 6.84 -19.44
C VAL A 112 -38.62 6.23 -20.84
N LYS A 113 -37.75 5.27 -21.14
CA LYS A 113 -37.77 4.56 -22.42
C LYS A 113 -39.06 3.74 -22.59
N ALA A 114 -39.48 2.99 -21.57
CA ALA A 114 -40.71 2.20 -21.63
C ALA A 114 -41.95 3.08 -21.83
N ASP A 115 -42.04 4.21 -21.13
CA ASP A 115 -43.14 5.16 -21.27
C ASP A 115 -43.17 5.78 -22.69
N TYR A 116 -42.00 6.12 -23.24
CA TYR A 116 -41.87 6.63 -24.60
C TYR A 116 -42.27 5.60 -25.66
N ASP A 117 -41.79 4.36 -25.54
CA ASP A 117 -42.11 3.28 -26.47
C ASP A 117 -43.63 3.02 -26.47
N LYS A 118 -44.27 3.01 -25.29
CA LYS A 118 -45.74 2.93 -25.17
C LYS A 118 -46.47 4.09 -25.84
N ALA A 119 -45.98 5.32 -25.66
CA ALA A 119 -46.57 6.50 -26.31
C ALA A 119 -46.45 6.43 -27.83
N MET A 120 -45.31 5.92 -28.34
CA MET A 120 -45.09 5.72 -29.77
C MET A 120 -46.01 4.65 -30.36
N ASP A 121 -46.24 3.55 -29.65
CA ASP A 121 -47.16 2.50 -30.08
C ASP A 121 -48.60 3.00 -30.14
N ALA A 122 -49.03 3.75 -29.12
CA ALA A 122 -50.35 4.39 -29.12
C ALA A 122 -50.50 5.37 -30.28
N TRP A 123 -49.51 6.22 -30.53
CA TRP A 123 -49.50 7.15 -31.66
C TRP A 123 -49.56 6.41 -33.01
N ARG A 124 -48.80 5.33 -33.19
CA ARG A 124 -48.84 4.51 -34.41
C ARG A 124 -50.22 3.88 -34.63
N ALA A 125 -50.88 3.42 -33.56
CA ALA A 125 -52.22 2.86 -33.62
C ALA A 125 -53.26 3.92 -34.01
N ASP A 126 -53.18 5.13 -33.45
CA ASP A 126 -54.05 6.26 -33.79
C ASP A 126 -53.87 6.69 -35.26
N VAL A 127 -52.62 6.78 -35.73
CA VAL A 127 -52.33 7.07 -37.14
C VAL A 127 -52.91 6.00 -38.07
N ALA A 128 -52.80 4.72 -37.70
CA ALA A 128 -53.37 3.62 -38.49
C ALA A 128 -54.91 3.71 -38.55
N ALA A 129 -55.58 3.98 -37.42
CA ALA A 129 -57.03 4.14 -37.37
C ALA A 129 -57.50 5.36 -38.20
N CYS A 130 -56.79 6.48 -38.12
CA CYS A 130 -57.04 7.66 -38.94
C CYS A 130 -56.96 7.33 -40.44
N LYS A 131 -55.92 6.58 -40.87
CA LYS A 131 -55.78 6.13 -42.27
C LYS A 131 -56.90 5.18 -42.71
N ALA A 132 -57.49 4.44 -41.78
CA ALA A 132 -58.66 3.60 -42.03
C ALA A 132 -60.00 4.37 -42.04
N GLY A 133 -59.98 5.70 -41.82
CA GLY A 133 -61.15 6.57 -41.87
C GLY A 133 -61.70 7.01 -40.51
N GLU A 134 -61.11 6.60 -39.40
CA GLU A 134 -61.50 7.07 -38.06
C GLU A 134 -60.93 8.48 -37.78
N VAL A 135 -61.54 9.48 -38.40
CA VAL A 135 -61.03 10.88 -38.40
C VAL A 135 -60.84 11.46 -36.99
N LYS A 136 -61.61 10.98 -36.00
CA LYS A 136 -61.49 11.38 -34.59
C LYS A 136 -60.17 10.96 -33.93
N ARG A 137 -59.47 9.97 -34.50
CA ARG A 137 -58.20 9.43 -33.99
C ARG A 137 -56.99 9.94 -34.76
N CYS A 138 -57.15 10.93 -35.62
CA CYS A 138 -56.02 11.54 -36.31
C CYS A 138 -55.12 12.29 -35.31
N ALA A 139 -53.99 11.67 -34.96
CA ALA A 139 -53.01 12.26 -34.05
C ALA A 139 -52.27 13.42 -34.73
N ALA A 140 -52.13 14.55 -34.02
CA ALA A 140 -51.54 15.77 -34.57
C ALA A 140 -50.00 15.71 -34.66
N THR A 141 -49.31 15.06 -33.70
CA THR A 141 -47.85 14.98 -33.67
C THR A 141 -47.35 13.71 -32.95
N ALA A 142 -46.19 13.20 -33.39
CA ALA A 142 -45.53 12.08 -32.71
C ALA A 142 -44.95 12.51 -31.35
N PRO A 143 -44.92 11.60 -30.36
CA PRO A 143 -44.22 11.84 -29.09
C PRO A 143 -42.77 12.27 -29.32
N ALA A 144 -42.34 13.32 -28.62
CA ALA A 144 -40.95 13.78 -28.68
C ALA A 144 -40.02 12.77 -27.99
N ALA A 145 -38.84 12.54 -28.56
CA ALA A 145 -37.85 11.66 -27.97
C ALA A 145 -37.42 12.19 -26.59
N PRO A 146 -37.32 11.32 -25.57
CA PRO A 146 -36.93 11.74 -24.23
C PRO A 146 -35.44 12.08 -24.17
N ALA A 147 -35.10 13.07 -23.35
CA ALA A 147 -33.72 13.36 -22.98
C ALA A 147 -33.27 12.43 -21.86
N PHE A 148 -32.43 11.44 -22.18
CA PHE A 148 -31.82 10.58 -21.17
C PHE A 148 -30.76 11.35 -20.41
N LYS A 149 -30.78 11.24 -19.08
CA LYS A 149 -29.71 11.81 -18.27
C LYS A 149 -28.49 10.89 -18.37
N ALA A 150 -27.34 11.45 -18.71
CA ALA A 150 -26.06 10.75 -18.65
C ALA A 150 -25.67 10.51 -17.19
N ALA A 151 -25.10 9.33 -16.90
CA ALA A 151 -24.54 9.01 -15.60
C ALA A 151 -23.56 10.10 -15.15
N THR A 152 -23.92 10.88 -14.13
CA THR A 152 -23.00 11.86 -13.54
C THR A 152 -22.17 11.14 -12.47
N PRO A 153 -20.83 11.19 -12.54
CA PRO A 153 -19.95 10.62 -11.52
C PRO A 153 -20.06 11.30 -10.16
#